data_AF-A0A850P7T2-F1
#
_entry.id   AF-A0A850P7T2-F1
#
_cell.length_a   1.000
_cell.length_b   1.000
_cell.length_c   1.000
_cell.angle_alpha   90.00
_cell.angle_beta   90.00
_cell.angle_gamma   90.00
#
_symmetry.space_group_name_H-M   'P 1'
#
loop_
_entity.id
_entity.type
_entity.pdbx_description
1 polymer ?
#
loop_
_entity_poly.entity_id
_entity_poly.type
_entity_poly.pdbx_seq_one_letter_code
_entity_poly.pdbx_strand_id
1 'polypeptide(L)'
;MTKESNSACFPGFRVRTVDARRPPRRLHVIALCGVLLGAAAGLVGPARAAEIPELGLWLSQDHDGVFSIARCGTQLCGRLVGMRYTGEMPRDVNHNPECNIQMLTGFEPTNDDDKAWEGRILDPDSGHVYHARIWTPKDGILKLRGYIGIPLFGETQTWTRFTGAIGPECKLR
;
A
#
# COMPACT_ATOMS: atom_id res chain seq x y z
N MET A 1 -9.67 56.91 -10.07
CA MET A 1 -11.02 56.33 -10.03
C MET A 1 -10.90 54.86 -9.59
N THR A 2 -11.21 54.57 -8.31
CA THR A 2 -12.28 53.63 -7.82
C THR A 2 -11.95 52.15 -8.09
N LYS A 3 -11.44 51.31 -7.17
CA LYS A 3 -11.96 50.80 -5.86
C LYS A 3 -13.32 50.12 -5.97
N GLU A 4 -13.37 48.79 -5.71
CA GLU A 4 -14.45 47.97 -5.10
C GLU A 4 -14.00 46.49 -5.18
N SER A 5 -13.80 45.67 -4.14
CA SER A 5 -14.46 45.36 -2.84
C SER A 5 -15.68 44.44 -2.95
N ASN A 6 -15.58 43.30 -2.23
CA ASN A 6 -16.67 42.56 -1.56
C ASN A 6 -17.66 41.77 -2.47
N SER A 7 -18.32 40.69 -2.07
CA SER A 7 -18.58 40.08 -0.76
C SER A 7 -19.08 38.64 -0.96
N ALA A 8 -19.04 37.86 0.12
CA ALA A 8 -19.62 36.53 0.28
C ALA A 8 -21.15 36.48 0.07
N CYS A 9 -21.68 35.27 -0.21
CA CYS A 9 -23.11 35.00 -0.16
C CYS A 9 -23.39 33.58 0.41
N PHE A 10 -23.87 33.52 1.65
CA PHE A 10 -24.69 32.42 2.19
C PHE A 10 -26.16 32.86 2.11
N PRO A 11 -27.07 31.96 1.70
CA PRO A 11 -28.26 31.68 2.53
C PRO A 11 -28.70 30.20 2.38
N GLY A 12 -29.52 29.57 3.22
CA GLY A 12 -30.33 30.03 4.33
C GLY A 12 -31.06 28.81 4.91
N PHE A 13 -31.13 28.77 6.24
CA PHE A 13 -31.77 27.75 7.05
C PHE A 13 -33.30 27.97 7.06
N ARG A 14 -34.11 26.92 6.93
CA ARG A 14 -35.57 26.99 7.18
C ARG A 14 -35.94 25.96 8.24
N VAL A 15 -36.19 26.46 9.46
CA VAL A 15 -36.83 25.71 10.55
C VAL A 15 -38.32 25.63 10.25
N ARG A 16 -38.91 24.42 10.30
CA ARG A 16 -40.36 24.22 10.38
C ARG A 16 -40.72 24.01 11.85
N THR A 17 -41.53 24.90 12.40
CA THR A 17 -42.31 24.68 13.63
C THR A 17 -43.76 24.30 13.25
N VAL A 18 -44.59 24.01 14.28
CA VAL A 18 -46.03 23.66 14.27
C VAL A 18 -46.25 22.14 14.40
N ASP A 19 -47.00 21.58 15.35
CA ASP A 19 -47.95 22.10 16.34
C ASP A 19 -48.00 21.17 17.58
N ALA A 20 -48.36 21.71 18.74
CA ALA A 20 -48.66 20.96 19.95
C ALA A 20 -49.96 21.51 20.56
N ARG A 21 -51.02 20.68 20.60
CA ARG A 21 -52.27 20.73 21.42
C ARG A 21 -53.25 19.70 20.82
N ARG A 22 -54.04 18.84 21.49
CA ARG A 22 -54.41 18.54 22.89
C ARG A 22 -55.26 17.22 22.93
N PRO A 23 -55.59 16.64 24.12
CA PRO A 23 -56.15 15.28 24.35
C PRO A 23 -57.70 15.27 24.59
N PRO A 24 -58.41 14.14 24.89
CA PRO A 24 -58.41 13.47 26.21
C PRO A 24 -58.58 11.92 26.23
N ARG A 25 -58.37 11.39 27.45
CA ARG A 25 -58.42 10.02 27.98
C ARG A 25 -59.61 9.14 27.56
N ARG A 26 -59.34 7.86 27.28
CA ARG A 26 -60.21 6.72 27.68
C ARG A 26 -59.34 5.53 28.12
N LEU A 27 -59.61 5.05 29.33
CA LEU A 27 -58.99 3.89 29.97
C LEU A 27 -59.87 2.67 29.67
N HIS A 28 -59.45 1.72 28.83
CA HIS A 28 -60.05 0.37 28.68
C HIS A 28 -58.88 -0.62 28.46
N VAL A 29 -58.53 -1.40 29.48
CA VAL A 29 -58.76 -2.86 29.60
C VAL A 29 -57.99 -3.71 28.56
N ILE A 30 -56.90 -4.30 29.05
CA ILE A 30 -56.22 -5.59 28.75
C ILE A 30 -56.72 -6.37 27.51
N ALA A 31 -55.79 -6.73 26.60
CA ALA A 31 -55.70 -8.06 26.00
C ALA A 31 -54.33 -8.24 25.29
N LEU A 32 -53.57 -9.26 25.70
CA LEU A 32 -52.37 -9.74 25.00
C LEU A 32 -52.73 -10.19 23.57
N CYS A 33 -51.95 -9.76 22.57
CA CYS A 33 -51.64 -10.58 21.40
C CYS A 33 -50.40 -10.02 20.71
N GLY A 34 -49.40 -10.90 20.54
CA GLY A 34 -48.05 -10.52 20.19
C GLY A 34 -47.86 -10.13 18.72
N VAL A 35 -46.84 -9.30 18.49
CA VAL A 35 -45.84 -9.48 17.43
C VAL A 35 -44.55 -8.83 17.95
N LEU A 36 -43.57 -9.65 18.32
CA LEU A 36 -42.19 -9.19 18.47
C LEU A 36 -41.66 -8.90 17.06
N LEU A 37 -41.71 -7.64 16.60
CA LEU A 37 -40.93 -7.20 15.45
C LEU A 37 -39.45 -7.20 15.87
N GLY A 38 -38.79 -8.34 15.65
CA GLY A 38 -37.34 -8.45 15.79
C GLY A 38 -36.66 -7.61 14.71
N ALA A 39 -36.10 -6.46 15.08
CA ALA A 39 -35.18 -5.72 14.24
C ALA A 39 -33.83 -6.46 14.19
N ALA A 40 -33.67 -7.36 13.23
CA ALA A 40 -32.37 -7.97 12.92
C ALA A 40 -31.51 -6.93 12.16
N ALA A 41 -30.88 -6.02 12.90
CA ALA A 41 -29.80 -5.19 12.36
C ALA A 41 -28.57 -6.10 12.15
N GLY A 42 -28.40 -6.60 10.93
CA GLY A 42 -27.22 -7.35 10.54
C GLY A 42 -25.97 -6.49 10.70
N LEU A 43 -25.07 -6.91 11.59
CA LEU A 43 -23.73 -6.33 11.73
C LEU A 43 -22.93 -6.69 10.47
N VAL A 44 -22.92 -5.81 9.46
CA VAL A 44 -21.96 -5.89 8.36
C VAL A 44 -20.60 -5.49 8.92
N GLY A 45 -19.79 -6.49 9.26
CA GLY A 45 -18.40 -6.26 9.69
C GLY A 45 -17.56 -5.66 8.55
N PRO A 46 -16.51 -4.89 8.86
CA PRO A 46 -15.65 -4.33 7.84
C PRO A 46 -14.92 -5.46 7.12
N ALA A 47 -15.04 -5.52 5.79
CA ALA A 47 -14.16 -6.32 4.97
C ALA A 47 -12.75 -5.71 5.07
N ARG A 48 -11.83 -6.39 5.73
CA ARG A 48 -10.42 -6.00 5.69
C ARG A 48 -9.87 -6.39 4.33
N ALA A 49 -9.38 -5.41 3.58
CA ALA A 49 -8.57 -5.68 2.41
C ALA A 49 -7.40 -6.58 2.84
N ALA A 50 -7.16 -7.65 2.09
CA ALA A 50 -6.01 -8.51 2.35
C ALA A 50 -4.74 -7.66 2.24
N GLU A 51 -3.91 -7.71 3.27
CA GLU A 51 -2.60 -7.07 3.27
C GLU A 51 -1.72 -7.77 2.24
N ILE A 52 -1.02 -7.00 1.39
CA ILE A 52 0.00 -7.57 0.49
C ILE A 52 1.31 -7.60 1.30
N PRO A 53 1.79 -8.78 1.70
CA PRO A 53 2.94 -8.89 2.57
C PRO A 53 4.22 -8.38 1.89
N GLU A 54 4.33 -8.38 0.56
CA GLU A 54 5.48 -7.86 -0.18
C GLU A 54 5.65 -6.34 -0.06
N LEU A 55 4.62 -5.57 0.31
CA LEU A 55 4.72 -4.11 0.45
C LEU A 55 5.62 -3.73 1.63
N GLY A 56 6.40 -2.65 1.48
CA GLY A 56 7.20 -2.06 2.55
C GLY A 56 8.70 -1.99 2.25
N LEU A 57 9.51 -1.84 3.30
CA LEU A 57 10.97 -1.71 3.21
C LEU A 57 11.65 -3.06 3.47
N TRP A 58 12.59 -3.41 2.59
CA TRP A 58 13.28 -4.68 2.60
C TRP A 58 14.80 -4.49 2.48
N LEU A 59 15.55 -5.09 3.39
CA LEU A 59 17.00 -5.17 3.36
C LEU A 59 17.43 -6.38 2.50
N SER A 60 18.33 -6.14 1.55
CA SER A 60 18.93 -7.16 0.69
C SER A 60 19.65 -8.24 1.51
N GLN A 61 19.89 -9.40 0.89
CA GLN A 61 20.60 -10.51 1.54
C GLN A 61 22.00 -10.11 2.02
N ASP A 62 22.69 -9.26 1.27
CA ASP A 62 24.05 -8.83 1.56
C ASP A 62 24.11 -7.60 2.51
N HIS A 63 22.93 -7.15 2.98
CA HIS A 63 22.78 -6.05 3.96
C HIS A 63 23.36 -4.70 3.49
N ASP A 64 23.39 -4.51 2.18
CA ASP A 64 23.98 -3.38 1.48
C ASP A 64 22.96 -2.52 0.73
N GLY A 65 21.74 -3.02 0.53
CA GLY A 65 20.67 -2.32 -0.19
C GLY A 65 19.33 -2.40 0.56
N VAL A 66 18.56 -1.31 0.55
CA VAL A 66 17.20 -1.25 1.06
C VAL A 66 16.26 -0.90 -0.08
N PHE A 67 15.28 -1.78 -0.30
CA PHE A 67 14.28 -1.65 -1.35
C PHE A 67 12.93 -1.27 -0.75
N SER A 68 12.32 -0.22 -1.30
CA SER A 68 10.92 0.12 -1.03
C SER A 68 10.05 -0.53 -2.09
N ILE A 69 9.20 -1.47 -1.71
CA ILE A 69 8.20 -2.09 -2.57
C ILE A 69 6.83 -1.46 -2.31
N ALA A 70 6.20 -0.94 -3.37
CA ALA A 70 4.93 -0.23 -3.29
C ALA A 70 4.04 -0.56 -4.50
N ARG A 71 2.75 -0.23 -4.40
CA ARG A 71 1.84 -0.32 -5.55
C ARG A 71 2.17 0.76 -6.58
N CYS A 72 2.14 0.37 -7.86
CA CYS A 72 2.21 1.25 -9.02
C CYS A 72 1.03 0.92 -9.95
N GLY A 73 -0.16 1.41 -9.58
CA GLY A 73 -1.42 0.98 -10.20
C GLY A 73 -1.88 -0.37 -9.65
N THR A 74 -2.13 -1.34 -10.55
CA THR A 74 -2.49 -2.72 -10.19
C THR A 74 -1.28 -3.62 -9.91
N GLN A 75 -0.08 -3.14 -10.24
CA GLN A 75 1.19 -3.86 -10.10
C GLN A 75 1.94 -3.45 -8.84
N LEU A 76 2.99 -4.20 -8.52
CA LEU A 76 4.04 -3.77 -7.59
C LEU A 76 5.26 -3.25 -8.36
N CYS A 77 5.89 -2.23 -7.78
CA CYS A 77 7.16 -1.67 -8.22
C CYS A 77 8.07 -1.48 -7.02
N GLY A 78 9.36 -1.36 -7.26
CA GLY A 78 10.34 -1.21 -6.19
C GLY A 78 11.54 -0.37 -6.57
N ARG A 79 12.02 0.38 -5.58
CA ARG A 79 13.13 1.33 -5.73
C ARG A 79 14.21 1.06 -4.70
N LEU A 80 15.47 1.26 -5.08
CA LEU A 80 16.61 1.24 -4.17
C LEU A 80 16.65 2.55 -3.38
N VAL A 81 16.15 2.53 -2.15
CA VAL A 81 15.98 3.72 -1.30
C VAL A 81 17.07 3.86 -0.24
N GLY A 82 17.89 2.82 -0.03
CA GLY A 82 19.02 2.85 0.89
C GLY A 82 20.15 1.98 0.40
N MET A 83 21.40 2.40 0.63
CA MET A 83 22.61 1.71 0.20
C MET A 83 23.75 1.90 1.23
N ARG A 84 24.58 0.87 1.38
CA ARG A 84 25.84 0.95 2.12
C ARG A 84 26.99 1.18 1.14
N TYR A 85 27.65 2.33 1.23
CA TYR A 85 28.80 2.68 0.40
C TYR A 85 29.78 3.61 1.13
N THR A 86 31.02 3.62 0.63
CA THR A 86 32.10 4.50 1.09
C THR A 86 32.55 5.41 -0.04
N GLY A 87 32.92 6.66 0.28
CA GLY A 87 33.31 7.63 -0.73
C GLY A 87 32.10 8.22 -1.45
N GLU A 88 32.17 8.27 -2.78
CA GLU A 88 31.14 8.85 -3.64
C GLU A 88 29.90 7.96 -3.76
N MET A 89 28.77 8.59 -4.08
CA MET A 89 27.50 7.92 -4.38
C MET A 89 27.66 6.95 -5.57
N PRO A 90 27.23 5.69 -5.44
CA PRO A 90 27.14 4.74 -6.56
C PRO A 90 26.32 5.28 -7.74
N ARG A 91 26.76 4.95 -8.95
CA ARG A 91 26.15 5.40 -10.19
C ARG A 91 25.90 4.23 -11.12
N ASP A 92 24.77 4.28 -11.80
CA ASP A 92 24.40 3.29 -12.80
C ASP A 92 25.35 3.30 -14.01
N VAL A 93 25.17 2.34 -14.91
CA VAL A 93 25.92 2.22 -16.18
C VAL A 93 25.91 3.50 -17.04
N ASN A 94 24.95 4.40 -16.84
CA ASN A 94 24.82 5.67 -17.54
C ASN A 94 25.36 6.87 -16.72
N HIS A 95 26.05 6.61 -15.62
CA HIS A 95 26.58 7.59 -14.66
C HIS A 95 25.52 8.40 -13.90
N ASN A 96 24.28 7.93 -13.80
CA ASN A 96 23.25 8.57 -12.96
C ASN A 96 23.34 8.06 -11.51
N PRO A 97 23.03 8.88 -10.49
CA PRO A 97 22.97 8.41 -9.10
C PRO A 97 21.99 7.24 -8.94
N GLU A 98 22.41 6.18 -8.26
CA GLU A 98 21.54 5.02 -7.99
C GLU A 98 20.51 5.28 -6.90
N CYS A 99 20.67 6.35 -6.12
CA CYS A 99 19.73 6.69 -5.06
C CYS A 99 18.31 6.90 -5.63
N ASN A 100 17.38 6.10 -5.12
CA ASN A 100 16.00 5.99 -5.59
C ASN A 100 15.86 5.43 -7.01
N ILE A 101 16.82 4.75 -7.62
CA ILE A 101 16.59 4.13 -8.93
C ILE A 101 15.48 3.06 -8.83
N GLN A 102 14.59 3.02 -9.83
CA GLN A 102 13.54 2.00 -9.89
C GLN A 102 14.10 0.72 -10.48
N MET A 103 14.22 -0.31 -9.65
CA MET A 103 14.81 -1.58 -10.05
C MET A 103 13.77 -2.67 -10.25
N LEU A 104 12.67 -2.68 -9.48
CA LEU A 104 11.61 -3.67 -9.62
C LEU A 104 10.45 -3.06 -10.41
N THR A 105 10.06 -3.71 -11.50
CA THR A 105 9.07 -3.20 -12.46
C THR A 105 8.07 -4.28 -12.85
N GLY A 106 6.80 -3.90 -13.00
CA GLY A 106 5.82 -4.75 -13.66
C GLY A 106 5.41 -6.00 -12.89
N PHE A 107 5.49 -5.98 -11.55
CA PHE A 107 5.16 -7.18 -10.77
C PHE A 107 3.64 -7.38 -10.72
N GLU A 108 3.18 -8.47 -11.33
CA GLU A 108 1.78 -8.91 -11.37
C GLU A 108 1.59 -10.17 -10.53
N PRO A 109 0.43 -10.33 -9.87
CA PRO A 109 0.18 -11.49 -9.04
C PRO A 109 0.08 -12.75 -9.90
N THR A 110 0.72 -13.82 -9.47
CA THR A 110 0.61 -15.13 -10.11
C THR A 110 -0.60 -15.89 -9.56
N ASN A 111 -1.05 -16.91 -10.31
CA ASN A 111 -2.15 -17.78 -9.92
C ASN A 111 -1.68 -19.05 -9.18
N ASP A 112 -0.51 -19.01 -8.56
CA ASP A 112 0.08 -20.15 -7.86
C ASP A 112 -0.13 -20.10 -6.35
N ASP A 113 0.12 -21.24 -5.69
CA ASP A 113 -0.14 -21.42 -4.26
C ASP A 113 0.70 -20.49 -3.37
N ASP A 114 1.87 -20.08 -3.86
CA ASP A 114 2.82 -19.22 -3.15
C ASP A 114 2.38 -17.74 -3.12
N LYS A 115 1.29 -17.39 -3.84
CA LYS A 115 0.81 -16.01 -4.01
C LYS A 115 1.92 -15.06 -4.45
N ALA A 116 2.76 -15.54 -5.37
CA ALA A 116 3.92 -14.80 -5.81
C ALA A 116 3.53 -13.62 -6.71
N TRP A 117 4.53 -12.80 -7.01
CA TRP A 117 4.44 -11.76 -8.01
C TRP A 117 5.57 -11.92 -9.01
N GLU A 118 5.28 -11.78 -10.30
CA GLU A 118 6.27 -11.88 -11.38
C GLU A 118 6.37 -10.57 -12.15
N GLY A 119 7.60 -10.15 -12.42
CA GLY A 119 7.93 -8.90 -13.08
C GLY A 119 9.37 -8.91 -13.57
N ARG A 120 10.04 -7.76 -13.47
CA ARG A 120 11.43 -7.59 -13.93
C ARG A 120 12.29 -6.84 -12.92
N ILE A 121 13.57 -7.20 -12.87
CA ILE A 121 14.60 -6.54 -12.06
C ILE A 121 15.68 -5.94 -12.97
N LEU A 122 15.99 -4.66 -12.78
CA LEU A 122 17.14 -3.98 -13.36
C LEU A 122 18.36 -4.21 -12.47
N ASP A 123 19.48 -4.57 -13.09
CA ASP A 123 20.82 -4.46 -12.52
C ASP A 123 21.42 -3.10 -12.94
N PRO A 124 21.69 -2.16 -12.01
CA PRO A 124 22.19 -0.83 -12.33
C PRO A 124 23.64 -0.84 -12.85
N ASP A 125 24.45 -1.82 -12.44
CA ASP A 125 25.87 -1.91 -12.80
C ASP A 125 26.03 -2.25 -14.29
N SER A 126 25.22 -3.18 -14.78
CA SER A 126 25.24 -3.63 -16.17
C SER A 126 24.17 -2.97 -17.05
N GLY A 127 23.11 -2.42 -16.47
CA GLY A 127 21.92 -1.96 -17.17
C GLY A 127 21.01 -3.09 -17.68
N HIS A 128 21.31 -4.35 -17.35
CA HIS A 128 20.52 -5.49 -17.81
C HIS A 128 19.22 -5.64 -17.01
N VAL A 129 18.19 -6.14 -17.70
CA VAL A 129 16.86 -6.34 -17.10
C VAL A 129 16.47 -7.81 -17.19
N TYR A 130 16.38 -8.45 -16.02
CA TYR A 130 16.08 -9.87 -15.86
C TYR A 130 14.61 -10.09 -15.51
N HIS A 131 14.11 -11.30 -15.74
CA HIS A 131 12.85 -11.71 -15.14
C HIS A 131 13.03 -11.89 -13.65
N ALA A 132 12.02 -11.54 -12.87
CA ALA A 132 12.07 -11.65 -11.43
C ALA A 132 10.75 -12.14 -10.85
N ARG A 133 10.85 -12.91 -9.77
CA ARG A 133 9.73 -13.39 -8.98
C ARG A 133 9.96 -13.04 -7.51
N ILE A 134 8.95 -12.48 -6.84
CA ILE A 134 8.98 -12.22 -5.41
C ILE A 134 7.83 -12.92 -4.69
N TRP A 135 8.08 -13.40 -3.47
CA TRP A 135 7.05 -13.97 -2.61
C TRP A 135 7.50 -13.92 -1.15
N THR A 136 6.55 -13.91 -0.23
CA THR A 136 6.83 -14.01 1.21
C THR A 136 6.43 -15.37 1.77
N PRO A 137 7.37 -16.32 1.97
CA PRO A 137 7.04 -17.64 2.51
C PRO A 137 6.62 -17.60 3.98
N LYS A 138 6.98 -16.54 4.70
CA LYS A 138 6.56 -16.25 6.07
C LYS A 138 6.74 -14.77 6.36
N ASP A 139 6.10 -14.29 7.42
CA ASP A 139 6.19 -12.89 7.85
C ASP A 139 7.64 -12.45 8.02
N GLY A 140 7.94 -11.27 7.47
CA GLY A 140 9.24 -10.62 7.59
C GLY A 140 10.34 -11.18 6.67
N ILE A 141 10.04 -12.19 5.85
CA ILE A 141 10.96 -12.74 4.85
C ILE A 141 10.36 -12.55 3.46
N LEU A 142 11.14 -11.92 2.57
CA LEU A 142 10.84 -11.84 1.15
C LEU A 142 11.89 -12.62 0.38
N LYS A 143 11.46 -13.51 -0.50
CA LYS A 143 12.33 -14.16 -1.46
C LYS A 143 12.25 -13.38 -2.76
N LEU A 144 13.41 -13.11 -3.35
CA LEU A 144 13.51 -12.54 -4.69
C LEU A 144 14.33 -13.49 -5.54
N ARG A 145 13.79 -13.92 -6.68
CA ARG A 145 14.51 -14.75 -7.64
C ARG A 145 14.63 -14.03 -8.97
N GLY A 146 15.86 -13.72 -9.39
CA GLY A 146 16.16 -13.20 -10.73
C GLY A 146 16.59 -14.34 -11.65
N TYR A 147 16.15 -14.35 -12.91
CA TYR A 147 16.48 -15.41 -13.86
C TYR A 147 16.45 -14.96 -15.32
N ILE A 148 17.10 -15.74 -16.20
CA ILE A 148 17.11 -15.54 -17.65
C ILE A 148 16.27 -16.65 -18.30
N GLY A 149 15.22 -16.28 -19.03
CA GLY A 149 14.34 -17.23 -19.71
C GLY A 149 13.43 -17.97 -18.73
N ILE A 150 13.88 -19.11 -18.19
CA ILE A 150 13.11 -19.93 -17.23
C ILE A 150 13.63 -19.80 -15.79
N PRO A 151 12.76 -19.86 -14.76
CA PRO A 151 13.16 -19.69 -13.36
C PRO A 151 14.27 -20.63 -12.88
N LEU A 152 14.41 -21.81 -13.49
CA LEU A 152 15.43 -22.80 -13.11
C LEU A 152 16.87 -22.25 -13.27
N PHE A 153 17.10 -21.34 -14.22
CA PHE A 153 18.39 -20.72 -14.47
C PHE A 153 18.44 -19.30 -13.87
N GLY A 154 18.53 -19.24 -12.55
CA GLY A 154 18.57 -17.99 -11.82
C GLY A 154 18.97 -18.17 -10.37
N GLU A 155 19.09 -17.06 -9.67
CA GLU A 155 19.52 -17.00 -8.27
C GLU A 155 18.41 -16.46 -7.39
N THR A 156 18.31 -16.98 -6.17
CA THR A 156 17.32 -16.54 -5.19
C THR A 156 18.01 -15.88 -4.01
N GLN A 157 17.66 -14.63 -3.76
CA GLN A 157 18.05 -13.90 -2.57
C GLN A 157 16.96 -13.95 -1.49
N THR A 158 17.38 -13.85 -0.24
CA THR A 158 16.50 -13.76 0.93
C THR A 158 16.62 -12.38 1.55
N TRP A 159 15.58 -11.59 1.43
CA TRP A 159 15.49 -10.25 2.01
C TRP A 159 14.73 -10.29 3.32
N THR A 160 15.05 -9.33 4.19
CA THR A 160 14.44 -9.18 5.52
C THR A 160 13.82 -7.80 5.66
N ARG A 161 12.90 -7.60 6.61
CA ARG A 161 12.35 -6.27 6.86
C ARG A 161 13.43 -5.29 7.31
N PHE A 162 13.45 -4.11 6.71
CA PHE A 162 14.32 -3.03 7.15
C PHE A 162 13.62 -2.16 8.20
N THR A 163 14.28 -1.92 9.33
CA THR A 163 13.78 -1.10 10.45
C THR A 163 14.76 0.00 10.88
N GLY A 164 15.87 0.16 10.15
CA GLY A 164 16.89 1.16 10.43
C GLY A 164 16.58 2.56 9.87
N ALA A 165 17.59 3.43 9.88
CA ALA A 165 17.48 4.78 9.33
C ALA A 165 18.19 4.88 7.98
N ILE A 166 17.51 5.52 7.02
CA ILE A 166 18.10 5.93 5.73
C ILE A 166 18.46 7.41 5.86
N GLY A 167 19.74 7.73 5.67
CA GLY A 167 20.25 9.09 5.67
C GLY A 167 20.03 9.82 4.34
N PRO A 168 20.52 11.07 4.23
CA PRO A 168 20.65 11.76 2.96
C PRO A 168 21.37 10.89 1.93
N GLU A 169 21.08 11.12 0.65
CA GLU A 169 21.80 10.43 -0.43
C GLU A 169 21.72 8.89 -0.29
N CYS A 170 20.55 8.40 0.15
CA CYS A 170 20.27 6.99 0.38
C CYS A 170 21.30 6.27 1.28
N LYS A 171 22.11 6.98 2.08
CA LYS A 171 23.19 6.32 2.83
C LYS A 171 22.64 5.66 4.10
N LEU A 172 22.87 4.37 4.27
CA LEU A 172 22.47 3.66 5.49
C LEU A 172 23.31 4.12 6.70
N ARG A 173 22.65 4.24 7.86
CA ARG A 173 23.26 4.66 9.14
C ARG A 173 23.24 3.52 10.16
#